data_AF-A0AAU8IJF6-F1
#
_entry.id   AF-A0AAU8IJF6-F1
#
_cell.length_a   1.000
_cell.length_b   1.000
_cell.length_c   1.000
_cell.angle_alpha   90.00
_cell.angle_beta   90.00
_cell.angle_gamma   90.00
#
_symmetry.space_group_name_H-M   'P 1'
#
loop_
_entity.id
_entity.type
_entity.pdbx_description
1 polymer ?
#
loop_
_entity_poly.entity_id
_entity_poly.type
_entity_poly.pdbx_seq_one_letter_code
_entity_poly.pdbx_strand_id
1 'polypeptide(L)'
;MPERLADETVTTGDRTVPCRVVVCRDCCCGTVKVNADHAAQTARLRQIAPVRISECLDVCEQANVVVVQPSTAGRAAGARPVWLGLVNDPDATEDIADWVREGGPGVAARPEILDLYLIEPPRRAPGTP
;
A
#
# COMPACT_ATOMS: atom_id res chain seq x y z
N MET A 1 -20.12 -28.32 46.40
CA MET A 1 -21.10 -27.75 45.44
C MET A 1 -21.75 -26.56 46.11
N PRO A 2 -21.93 -25.42 45.43
CA PRO A 2 -21.32 -24.90 44.18
C PRO A 2 -20.58 -23.56 44.52
N GLU A 3 -19.98 -22.76 43.64
CA GLU A 3 -20.33 -22.40 42.26
C GLU A 3 -19.10 -22.01 41.43
N ARG A 4 -19.18 -22.47 40.18
CA ARG A 4 -18.24 -22.27 39.08
C ARG A 4 -18.53 -20.95 38.37
N LEU A 5 -17.49 -20.48 37.69
CA LEU A 5 -17.49 -19.81 36.37
C LEU A 5 -17.90 -18.34 36.28
N ALA A 6 -16.92 -17.52 35.93
CA ALA A 6 -16.87 -16.85 34.62
C ALA A 6 -15.38 -16.63 34.32
N ASP A 7 -14.74 -17.54 33.59
CA ASP A 7 -14.50 -17.39 32.15
C ASP A 7 -13.96 -16.00 31.83
N GLU A 8 -12.69 -15.79 32.18
CA GLU A 8 -11.91 -14.66 31.71
C GLU A 8 -11.63 -14.93 30.24
N THR A 9 -12.53 -14.40 29.40
CA THR A 9 -12.43 -14.49 27.94
C THR A 9 -11.08 -13.95 27.50
N VAL A 10 -10.16 -14.86 27.21
CA VAL A 10 -8.97 -14.58 26.42
C VAL A 10 -9.47 -14.00 25.12
N THR A 11 -9.40 -12.66 25.00
CA THR A 11 -9.54 -12.00 23.71
C THR A 11 -8.34 -12.47 22.90
N THR A 12 -8.58 -13.52 22.12
CA THR A 12 -7.73 -13.91 21.02
C THR A 12 -7.70 -12.69 20.12
N GLY A 13 -6.64 -11.88 20.25
CA GLY A 13 -6.50 -10.64 19.51
C GLY A 13 -6.76 -10.94 18.05
N ASP A 14 -7.84 -10.38 17.52
CA ASP A 14 -8.15 -10.45 16.11
C ASP A 14 -6.93 -9.89 15.37
N ARG A 15 -6.20 -10.78 14.69
CA ARG A 15 -4.92 -10.45 14.08
C ARG A 15 -5.20 -9.72 12.77
N THR A 16 -5.79 -8.54 12.91
CA THR A 16 -6.08 -7.62 11.81
C THR A 16 -4.76 -7.13 11.24
N VAL A 17 -4.57 -7.39 9.95
CA VAL A 17 -3.39 -6.95 9.22
C VAL A 17 -3.68 -5.53 8.73
N PRO A 18 -2.83 -4.54 9.04
CA PRO A 18 -2.99 -3.19 8.49
C PRO A 18 -2.69 -3.18 6.99
N CYS A 19 -2.95 -2.05 6.35
CA CYS A 19 -2.46 -1.81 5.00
C CYS A 19 -0.94 -2.00 4.92
N ARG A 20 -0.44 -2.41 3.76
CA ARG A 20 1.00 -2.47 3.47
C ARG A 20 1.27 -1.71 2.18
N VAL A 21 2.44 -1.08 2.10
CA VAL A 21 2.82 -0.30 0.93
C VAL A 21 4.02 -0.96 0.25
N VAL A 22 3.96 -1.14 -1.06
CA VAL A 22 5.10 -1.58 -1.87
C VAL A 22 5.55 -0.42 -2.73
N VAL A 23 6.85 -0.14 -2.77
CA VAL A 23 7.40 0.95 -3.60
C VAL A 23 8.47 0.45 -4.53
N CYS A 24 8.35 0.79 -5.82
CA CYS A 24 9.34 0.49 -6.86
C CYS A 24 10.56 1.41 -6.72
N ARG A 25 11.78 0.86 -6.73
CA ARG A 25 13.01 1.64 -6.48
C ARG A 25 14.18 1.36 -7.42
N ASP A 26 14.10 0.42 -8.35
CA ASP A 26 15.21 0.07 -9.23
C ASP A 26 14.78 -0.08 -10.72
N CYS A 27 15.74 -0.39 -11.60
CA CYS A 27 15.77 -0.28 -13.08
C CYS A 27 15.61 1.12 -13.65
N CYS A 28 14.61 1.84 -13.18
CA CYS A 28 14.03 2.97 -13.91
C CYS A 28 13.73 4.12 -12.94
N CYS A 29 13.22 3.79 -11.75
CA CYS A 29 12.98 4.74 -10.67
C CYS A 29 14.27 5.13 -9.93
N GLY A 30 15.28 4.24 -9.87
CA GLY A 30 16.58 4.52 -9.26
C GLY A 30 17.54 5.34 -10.12
N THR A 31 17.09 5.85 -11.28
CA THR A 31 17.92 6.61 -12.23
C THR A 31 17.55 8.09 -12.24
N VAL A 32 18.42 8.95 -12.77
CA VAL A 32 18.20 10.41 -12.88
C VAL A 32 16.94 10.82 -13.68
N LYS A 33 16.24 9.86 -14.30
CA LYS A 33 15.00 10.09 -15.06
C LYS A 33 13.82 10.47 -14.18
N VAL A 34 13.86 10.12 -12.89
CA VAL A 34 12.81 10.47 -11.92
C VAL A 34 13.41 11.44 -10.91
N ASN A 35 13.00 12.71 -10.99
CA ASN A 35 13.41 13.73 -10.04
C ASN A 35 12.47 13.73 -8.83
N ALA A 36 12.72 12.83 -7.88
CA ALA A 36 11.98 12.72 -6.63
C ALA A 36 12.93 12.37 -5.47
N ASP A 37 12.63 12.85 -4.27
CA ASP A 37 13.32 12.41 -3.05
C ASP A 37 12.76 11.06 -2.58
N HIS A 38 13.28 9.99 -3.18
CA HIS A 38 12.86 8.62 -2.88
C HIS A 38 13.13 8.21 -1.42
N ALA A 39 14.17 8.78 -0.79
CA ALA A 39 14.51 8.48 0.59
C ALA A 39 13.49 9.10 1.54
N ALA A 40 13.16 10.39 1.34
CA ALA A 40 12.13 11.08 2.11
C ALA A 40 10.76 10.41 1.93
N GLN A 41 10.35 10.10 0.70
CA GLN A 41 9.08 9.41 0.43
C GLN A 41 8.98 8.08 1.19
N THR A 42 10.03 7.25 1.13
CA THR A 42 10.01 5.95 1.81
C THR A 42 10.03 6.11 3.32
N ALA A 43 10.83 7.03 3.85
CA ALA A 43 10.88 7.31 5.28
C ALA A 43 9.50 7.77 5.80
N ARG A 44 8.82 8.62 5.03
CA ARG A 44 7.49 9.10 5.34
C ARG A 44 6.45 7.97 5.36
N LEU A 45 6.37 7.16 4.30
CA LEU A 45 5.42 6.05 4.23
C LEU A 45 5.64 5.01 5.34
N ARG A 46 6.91 4.79 5.75
CA ARG A 46 7.26 3.89 6.87
C ARG A 46 6.77 4.35 8.23
N GLN A 47 6.49 5.65 8.41
CA GLN A 47 5.87 6.14 9.64
C GLN A 47 4.42 5.70 9.76
N ILE A 48 3.79 5.34 8.63
CA ILE A 48 2.35 5.09 8.54
C ILE A 48 2.02 3.60 8.43
N ALA A 49 2.78 2.86 7.64
CA ALA A 49 2.51 1.45 7.36
C ALA A 49 3.80 0.66 7.09
N PRO A 50 3.77 -0.68 7.20
CA PRO A 50 4.86 -1.52 6.73
C PRO A 50 5.13 -1.28 5.22
N VAL A 51 6.36 -0.89 4.90
CA VAL A 51 6.81 -0.64 3.52
C VAL A 51 7.76 -1.73 3.04
N ARG A 52 7.44 -2.36 1.90
CA ARG A 52 8.37 -3.20 1.14
C ARG A 52 8.94 -2.41 -0.02
N ILE A 53 10.24 -2.48 -0.21
CA ILE A 53 10.88 -2.00 -1.45
C ILE A 53 10.90 -3.14 -2.47
N SER A 54 10.47 -2.85 -3.70
CA SER A 54 10.62 -3.74 -4.85
C SER A 54 11.68 -3.16 -5.79
N GLU A 55 12.53 -4.01 -6.34
CA GLU A 55 13.47 -3.61 -7.39
C GLU A 55 12.69 -3.15 -8.64
N CYS A 56 11.78 -3.99 -9.15
CA CYS A 56 10.90 -3.65 -10.26
C CYS A 56 9.44 -4.06 -9.94
N LEU A 57 8.49 -3.43 -10.63
CA LEU A 57 7.06 -3.79 -10.65
C LEU A 57 6.54 -3.98 -12.09
N ASP A 58 7.45 -4.10 -13.07
CA ASP A 58 7.20 -4.38 -14.49
C ASP A 58 6.32 -3.37 -15.25
N VAL A 59 6.17 -2.16 -14.70
CA VAL A 59 5.44 -1.02 -15.30
C VAL A 59 6.32 0.22 -15.34
N CYS A 60 7.51 0.07 -15.93
CA CYS A 60 8.58 1.08 -15.87
C CYS A 60 8.18 2.43 -16.49
N GLU A 61 7.31 2.41 -17.49
CA GLU A 61 6.74 3.60 -18.14
C GLU A 61 5.90 4.48 -17.20
N GLN A 62 5.40 3.92 -16.10
CA GLN A 62 4.59 4.65 -15.13
C GLN A 62 5.43 5.38 -14.10
N ALA A 63 6.73 5.06 -13.96
CA ALA A 63 7.67 5.63 -12.98
C ALA A 63 7.18 5.64 -11.51
N ASN A 64 8.13 5.56 -10.57
CA ASN A 64 7.92 5.61 -9.12
C ASN A 64 6.60 4.98 -8.61
N VAL A 65 6.37 3.71 -8.95
CA VAL A 65 5.10 3.05 -8.64
C VAL A 65 4.99 2.71 -7.15
N VAL A 66 3.85 3.07 -6.57
CA VAL A 66 3.43 2.76 -5.21
C VAL A 66 2.20 1.85 -5.26
N VAL A 67 2.23 0.73 -4.54
CA VAL A 67 1.09 -0.19 -4.42
C VAL A 67 0.60 -0.23 -2.99
N VAL A 68 -0.67 0.14 -2.78
CA VAL A 68 -1.33 0.04 -1.48
C VAL A 68 -2.08 -1.29 -1.41
N GLN A 69 -1.59 -2.19 -0.57
CA GLN A 69 -2.23 -3.47 -0.24
C GLN A 69 -3.31 -3.22 0.82
N PRO A 70 -4.54 -3.74 0.64
CA PRO A 70 -5.62 -3.54 1.60
C PRO A 70 -5.30 -4.18 2.96
N SER A 71 -5.95 -3.68 4.01
CA SER A 71 -5.99 -4.28 5.34
C SER A 71 -6.87 -5.55 5.37
N THR A 72 -6.96 -6.24 6.50
CA THR A 72 -7.95 -7.33 6.69
C THR A 72 -9.38 -6.83 6.45
N ALA A 73 -9.75 -5.68 7.00
CA ALA A 73 -11.08 -5.07 6.80
C ALA A 73 -11.32 -4.71 5.33
N GLY A 74 -10.34 -4.10 4.66
CA GLY A 74 -10.44 -3.78 3.23
C GLY A 74 -10.64 -5.03 2.38
N ARG A 75 -9.92 -6.12 2.66
CA ARG A 75 -10.10 -7.41 1.95
C ARG A 75 -11.49 -8.00 2.20
N ALA A 76 -12.00 -7.93 3.43
CA ALA A 76 -13.35 -8.39 3.76
C ALA A 76 -14.42 -7.59 3.01
N ALA A 77 -14.19 -6.30 2.77
CA ALA A 77 -15.01 -5.44 1.92
C ALA A 77 -14.80 -5.66 0.40
N GLY A 78 -13.99 -6.66 0.01
CA GLY A 78 -13.73 -6.99 -1.40
C GLY A 78 -12.63 -6.18 -2.08
N ALA A 79 -11.90 -5.33 -1.34
CA ALA A 79 -10.85 -4.50 -1.92
C ALA A 79 -9.72 -5.32 -2.55
N ARG A 80 -9.12 -4.73 -3.58
CA ARG A 80 -7.92 -5.21 -4.28
C ARG A 80 -6.78 -4.22 -4.07
N PRO A 81 -5.52 -4.63 -4.29
CA PRO A 81 -4.40 -3.71 -4.27
C PRO A 81 -4.62 -2.56 -5.26
N VAL A 82 -4.34 -1.33 -4.83
CA VAL A 82 -4.42 -0.14 -5.68
C VAL A 82 -3.01 0.23 -6.11
N TRP A 83 -2.85 0.45 -7.42
CA TRP A 83 -1.58 0.74 -8.07
C TRP A 83 -1.56 2.20 -8.49
N LEU A 84 -0.52 2.91 -8.06
CA LEU A 84 -0.34 4.33 -8.29
C LEU A 84 1.01 4.55 -8.98
N GLY A 85 0.99 5.06 -10.21
CA GLY A 85 2.18 5.47 -10.96
C GLY A 85 2.48 6.95 -10.78
N LEU A 86 3.63 7.40 -11.28
CA LEU A 86 4.03 8.82 -11.34
C LEU A 86 4.01 9.55 -9.99
N VAL A 87 4.20 8.83 -8.87
CA VAL A 87 4.16 9.40 -7.51
C VAL A 87 5.45 10.15 -7.20
N ASN A 88 5.82 11.10 -8.05
CA ASN A 88 7.10 11.80 -8.02
C ASN A 88 7.08 13.03 -7.09
N ASP A 89 5.88 13.53 -6.79
CA ASP A 89 5.66 14.70 -5.96
C ASP A 89 5.43 14.32 -4.48
N PRO A 90 5.98 15.09 -3.52
CA PRO A 90 5.72 14.89 -2.10
C PRO A 90 4.22 14.95 -1.72
N ASP A 91 3.42 15.80 -2.36
CA ASP A 91 1.99 15.95 -2.03
C ASP A 91 1.23 14.65 -2.32
N ALA A 92 1.52 14.00 -3.46
CA ALA A 92 0.97 12.69 -3.79
C ALA A 92 1.36 11.62 -2.75
N THR A 93 2.54 11.75 -2.14
CA THR A 93 2.97 10.85 -1.06
C THR A 93 2.15 11.08 0.21
N GLU A 94 1.88 12.34 0.55
CA GLU A 94 1.05 12.68 1.71
C GLU A 94 -0.41 12.25 1.50
N ASP A 95 -0.98 12.44 0.31
CA ASP A 95 -2.33 11.96 -0.02
C ASP A 95 -2.46 10.44 0.16
N ILE A 96 -1.44 9.67 -0.28
CA ILE A 96 -1.37 8.22 -0.04
C ILE A 96 -1.25 7.93 1.46
N ALA A 97 -0.40 8.65 2.17
CA ALA A 97 -0.17 8.46 3.59
C ALA A 97 -1.43 8.72 4.43
N ASP A 98 -2.16 9.79 4.12
CA ASP A 98 -3.42 10.18 4.74
C ASP A 98 -4.49 9.10 4.49
N TRP A 99 -4.66 8.71 3.22
CA TRP A 99 -5.61 7.65 2.87
C TRP A 99 -5.30 6.31 3.55
N VAL A 100 -4.03 5.93 3.65
CA VAL A 100 -3.62 4.72 4.37
C VAL A 100 -3.91 4.82 5.87
N ARG A 101 -3.72 5.99 6.49
CA ARG A 101 -4.09 6.22 7.91
C ARG A 101 -5.58 6.07 8.15
N GLU A 102 -6.41 6.50 7.21
CA GLU A 102 -7.86 6.36 7.29
C GLU A 102 -8.35 4.92 7.04
N GLY A 103 -7.46 4.01 6.62
CA GLY A 103 -7.74 2.59 6.46
C GLY A 103 -7.54 2.08 5.03
N GLY A 104 -7.29 2.96 4.07
CA GLY A 104 -6.92 2.63 2.70
C GLY A 104 -8.01 1.90 1.90
N PRO A 105 -7.62 1.10 0.89
CA PRO A 105 -8.54 0.49 -0.06
C PRO A 105 -9.69 -0.30 0.59
N GLY A 106 -10.92 0.09 0.25
CA GLY A 106 -12.16 -0.54 0.71
C GLY A 106 -12.57 -0.23 2.15
N VAL A 107 -11.79 0.57 2.87
CA VAL A 107 -12.15 1.07 4.22
C VAL A 107 -12.39 2.57 4.18
N ALA A 108 -11.45 3.32 3.60
CA ALA A 108 -11.57 4.75 3.37
C ALA A 108 -11.82 5.04 1.89
N ALA A 109 -12.66 6.05 1.61
CA ALA A 109 -12.80 6.58 0.26
C ALA A 109 -11.43 7.05 -0.24
N ARG A 110 -11.07 6.67 -1.46
CA ARG A 110 -9.83 7.15 -2.07
C ARG A 110 -10.02 8.64 -2.39
N PRO A 111 -9.08 9.52 -2.00
CA PRO A 111 -9.10 10.91 -2.45
C PRO A 111 -9.12 11.01 -3.98
N GLU A 112 -9.97 11.88 -4.53
CA GLU A 112 -10.13 12.04 -6.00
C GLU A 112 -8.82 12.41 -6.69
N ILE A 113 -7.93 13.14 -6.03
CA ILE A 113 -6.60 13.49 -6.56
C ILE A 113 -5.77 12.23 -6.88
N LEU A 114 -5.95 11.15 -6.12
CA LEU A 114 -5.24 9.89 -6.36
C LEU A 114 -5.74 9.17 -7.62
N ASP A 115 -6.90 9.56 -8.18
CA ASP A 115 -7.38 9.00 -9.44
C ASP A 115 -6.46 9.36 -10.62
N LEU A 116 -5.75 10.49 -10.55
CA LEU A 116 -4.75 10.90 -11.55
C LEU A 116 -3.54 9.97 -11.62
N TYR A 117 -3.29 9.21 -10.56
CA TYR A 117 -2.13 8.34 -10.43
C TYR A 117 -2.49 6.87 -10.70
N LEU A 118 -3.77 6.54 -10.90
CA LEU A 118 -4.18 5.14 -11.06
C LEU A 118 -3.61 4.52 -12.32
N ILE A 119 -3.05 3.34 -12.14
CA ILE A 119 -2.57 2.50 -13.24
C ILE A 119 -3.14 1.10 -13.09
N GLU A 120 -3.23 0.38 -14.21
CA GLU A 120 -3.51 -1.05 -14.17
C GLU A 120 -2.28 -1.82 -13.68
N PRO A 121 -2.45 -2.88 -12.88
CA PRO A 121 -1.35 -3.80 -12.60
C PRO A 121 -0.84 -4.42 -13.91
N PRO A 122 0.46 -4.77 -14.01
CA PRO A 122 0.97 -5.48 -15.17
C PRO A 122 0.17 -6.76 -15.38
N ARG A 123 -0.21 -7.04 -16.64
CA ARG A 123 -0.85 -8.31 -16.96
C ARG A 123 0.15 -9.42 -16.68
N ARG A 124 -0.23 -10.40 -15.87
CA ARG A 124 0.58 -11.60 -15.67
C ARG A 124 0.67 -12.32 -17.01
N ALA A 125 1.78 -12.18 -17.73
CA ALA A 125 2.08 -13.09 -18.83
C ALA A 125 2.13 -14.51 -18.23
N PRO A 126 1.46 -15.51 -18.83
CA PRO A 126 1.67 -16.89 -18.41
C PRO A 126 3.17 -17.16 -18.52
N GLY A 127 3.80 -17.53 -17.39
CA GLY A 127 5.23 -17.80 -17.34
C GLY A 127 5.55 -18.88 -18.37
N THR A 128 6.41 -18.56 -19.31
CA THR A 128 7.07 -19.59 -20.11
C THR A 128 8.05 -20.30 -19.16
N PRO A 129 8.02 -21.64 -19.08
CA PRO A 129 8.87 -22.41 -18.18
C PRO A 129 10.37 -22.21 -18.43
#